data_AF-A0A916GCK8-F1
#
_entry.id   AF-A0A916GCK8-F1
#
_cell.length_a   1.000
_cell.length_b   1.000
_cell.length_c   1.000
_cell.angle_alpha   90.00
_cell.angle_beta   90.00
_cell.angle_gamma   90.00
#
_symmetry.space_group_name_H-M   'P 1'
#
loop_
_entity.id
_entity.type
_entity.pdbx_description
1 polymer ?
#
loop_
_entity_poly.entity_id
_entity_poly.type
_entity_poly.pdbx_seq_one_letter_code
_entity_poly.pdbx_strand_id
1 'polypeptide(L)'
;MNARAIIYYECRECHYLHTEPEEAIECCSPGYKEAYACPECRELHDEEADAIECCSGDPDAPPPPPSAAELEAAGQLRLLP
;
A
#
# COMPACT_ATOMS: atom_id res chain seq x y z
N MET A 1 9.92 -17.47 -5.52
CA MET A 1 10.78 -16.63 -4.66
C MET A 1 9.96 -16.21 -3.46
N ASN A 2 10.50 -16.26 -2.24
CA ASN A 2 9.84 -15.63 -1.09
C ASN A 2 10.09 -14.12 -1.20
N ALA A 3 9.17 -13.37 -1.81
CA ALA A 3 9.24 -11.92 -1.85
C ALA A 3 9.11 -11.39 -0.41
N ARG A 4 9.94 -10.41 -0.05
CA ARG A 4 9.89 -9.71 1.25
C ARG A 4 9.93 -8.21 0.94
N ALA A 5 9.10 -7.43 1.62
CA ALA A 5 9.15 -5.98 1.50
C ALA A 5 10.47 -5.42 2.05
N ILE A 6 10.86 -4.25 1.57
CA ILE A 6 12.01 -3.52 2.09
C ILE A 6 11.52 -2.60 3.21
N ILE A 7 12.06 -2.77 4.42
CA ILE A 7 11.65 -1.99 5.59
C ILE A 7 12.44 -0.67 5.60
N TYR A 8 11.71 0.44 5.72
CA TYR A 8 12.23 1.78 5.95
C TYR A 8 11.60 2.39 7.20
N TYR A 9 12.30 3.34 7.80
CA TYR A 9 11.84 4.11 8.95
C TYR A 9 11.65 5.56 8.52
N GLU A 10 10.40 5.97 8.33
CA GLU A 10 10.05 7.31 7.90
C GLU A 10 9.98 8.24 9.12
N CYS A 11 10.77 9.31 9.08
CA CYS A 11 10.70 10.36 10.08
C CYS A 11 9.37 11.13 9.95
N ARG A 12 8.62 11.29 11.05
CA ARG A 12 7.29 11.92 11.01
C ARG A 12 7.29 13.43 10.76
N GLU A 13 8.43 14.09 10.95
CA GLU A 13 8.56 15.54 10.78
C GLU A 13 9.01 15.92 9.37
N CYS A 14 10.07 15.28 8.87
CA CYS A 14 10.68 15.61 7.58
C CYS A 14 10.36 14.61 6.47
N HIS A 15 9.65 13.51 6.78
CA HIS A 15 9.33 12.42 5.85
C HIS A 15 10.55 11.76 5.19
N TYR A 16 11.73 11.93 5.79
CA TYR A 16 12.94 11.28 5.30
C TYR A 16 12.94 9.79 5.67
N LEU A 17 13.38 8.95 4.74
CA LEU A 17 13.43 7.51 4.90
C LEU A 17 14.82 7.09 5.36
N HIS A 18 14.88 6.43 6.51
CA HIS A 18 16.09 5.82 7.03
C HIS A 18 16.02 4.30 6.89
N THR A 19 17.18 3.67 6.75
CA THR A 19 17.28 2.19 6.78
C THR A 19 17.46 1.65 8.20
N GLU A 20 17.79 2.53 9.14
CA GLU A 20 18.06 2.20 10.54
C GLU A 20 17.10 2.99 11.45
N PRO A 21 16.50 2.34 12.46
CA PRO A 21 15.53 2.98 13.34
C PRO A 21 16.20 4.06 14.23
N GLU A 22 17.45 3.84 14.60
CA GLU A 22 18.24 4.76 15.43
C GLU A 22 18.42 6.11 14.71
N GLU A 23 18.81 6.09 13.43
CA GLU A 23 18.92 7.31 12.62
C GLU A 23 17.58 8.04 12.48
N ALA A 24 16.48 7.31 12.33
CA ALA A 24 15.15 7.90 12.22
C ALA A 24 14.68 8.58 13.52
N ILE A 25 15.05 8.02 14.69
CA ILE A 25 14.81 8.63 16.01
C ILE A 25 15.62 9.93 16.14
N GLU A 26 16.90 9.88 15.77
CA GLU A 26 17.83 11.01 15.90
C GLU A 26 17.55 12.12 14.89
N CYS A 27 16.89 11.82 13.77
CA CYS A 27 16.65 12.77 12.69
C CYS A 27 15.90 14.03 13.15
N CYS A 28 14.70 13.88 13.74
CA CYS A 28 13.89 15.03 14.13
C CYS A 28 13.18 14.92 15.49
N SER A 29 13.13 13.75 16.16
CA SER A 29 12.42 13.51 17.44
C SER A 29 11.05 14.21 17.58
N PRO A 30 9.94 13.46 17.42
CA PRO A 30 9.57 12.57 18.53
C PRO A 30 9.32 11.11 18.13
N GLY A 31 9.67 10.72 16.90
CA GLY A 31 9.61 9.31 16.49
C GLY A 31 9.58 9.11 14.98
N TYR A 32 9.61 7.84 14.60
CA TYR A 32 9.46 7.38 13.22
C TYR A 32 8.16 6.57 13.07
N LYS A 33 7.84 6.20 11.83
CA LYS A 33 6.90 5.12 11.52
C LYS A 33 7.60 4.12 10.61
N GLU A 34 7.22 2.85 10.69
CA GLU A 34 7.65 1.84 9.74
C GLU A 34 6.94 2.06 8.41
N ALA A 35 7.68 1.98 7.32
CA ALA A 35 7.18 2.05 5.95
C ALA A 35 7.76 0.87 5.17
N TYR A 36 6.94 0.24 4.34
CA TYR A 36 7.32 -0.95 3.58
C TYR A 36 7.36 -0.59 2.11
N ALA A 37 8.53 -0.74 1.48
CA ALA A 37 8.67 -0.48 0.06
C ALA A 37 8.53 -1.77 -0.75
N CYS A 38 7.78 -1.69 -1.85
CA CYS A 38 7.72 -2.75 -2.83
C CYS A 38 9.13 -3.00 -3.42
N PRO A 39 9.62 -4.26 -3.44
CA PRO A 39 10.97 -4.54 -3.95
C PRO A 39 11.13 -4.26 -5.46
N GLU A 40 10.02 -4.27 -6.22
CA GLU A 40 10.01 -4.06 -7.67
C GLU A 40 9.92 -2.56 -8.04
N CYS A 41 8.85 -1.88 -7.62
CA CYS A 41 8.59 -0.50 -8.03
C CYS A 41 9.08 0.56 -7.03
N ARG A 42 9.48 0.15 -5.82
CA ARG A 42 9.89 1.03 -4.70
C ARG A 42 8.79 1.97 -4.18
N GLU A 43 7.53 1.68 -4.49
CA GLU A 43 6.39 2.37 -3.89
C GLU A 43 6.31 2.04 -2.39
N LEU A 44 5.96 3.04 -1.58
CA LEU A 44 5.87 2.92 -0.12
C LEU A 44 4.44 2.64 0.30
N HIS A 45 4.30 1.67 1.20
CA HIS A 45 3.04 1.23 1.77
C HIS A 45 3.16 1.20 3.29
N ASP A 46 2.03 1.39 3.99
CA ASP A 46 1.99 1.33 5.46
C ASP A 46 1.98 -0.11 6.00
N GLU A 47 1.67 -1.11 5.15
CA GLU A 47 1.62 -2.52 5.51
C GLU A 47 2.60 -3.37 4.67
N GLU A 48 3.28 -4.32 5.30
CA GLU A 48 4.22 -5.24 4.62
C GLU A 48 3.52 -6.05 3.51
N ALA A 49 2.30 -6.51 3.77
CA ALA A 49 1.51 -7.29 2.82
C ALA A 49 1.23 -6.49 1.55
N ASP A 50 0.78 -5.23 1.70
CA ASP A 50 0.46 -4.35 0.58
C ASP A 50 1.71 -4.04 -0.27
N ALA A 51 2.87 -3.85 0.36
CA ALA A 51 4.13 -3.68 -0.37
C ALA A 51 4.57 -4.93 -1.14
N ILE A 52 4.30 -6.12 -0.60
CA ILE A 52 4.57 -7.40 -1.28
C ILE A 52 3.60 -7.57 -2.45
N GLU A 53 2.31 -7.31 -2.23
CA GLU A 53 1.23 -7.47 -3.21
C GLU A 53 1.21 -6.37 -4.29
N CYS A 54 1.81 -5.21 -4.05
CA CYS A 54 1.81 -4.06 -4.97
C CYS A 54 2.17 -4.44 -6.42
N CYS A 55 3.29 -5.15 -6.60
CA CYS A 55 3.72 -5.66 -7.91
C CYS A 55 3.62 -7.18 -8.02
N SER A 56 3.37 -7.89 -6.91
CA SER A 56 3.17 -9.34 -6.92
C SER A 56 1.70 -9.75 -7.03
N GLY A 57 0.79 -8.79 -7.10
CA GLY A 57 -0.65 -9.02 -7.15
C GLY A 57 -0.96 -10.07 -8.20
N ASP A 58 -1.74 -11.07 -7.79
CA ASP A 58 -2.20 -12.09 -8.70
C ASP A 58 -2.86 -11.39 -9.90
N PRO A 59 -2.33 -11.51 -11.12
CA PRO A 59 -3.01 -10.99 -12.31
C PRO A 59 -4.38 -11.66 -12.52
N ASP A 60 -4.64 -12.74 -11.78
CA ASP A 60 -5.89 -13.49 -11.69
C ASP A 60 -6.80 -13.06 -10.51
N ALA A 61 -6.38 -12.12 -9.65
CA ALA A 61 -7.26 -11.57 -8.64
C ALA A 61 -8.45 -10.89 -9.33
N PRO A 62 -9.69 -11.30 -9.06
CA PRO A 62 -10.84 -10.67 -9.66
C PRO A 62 -10.86 -9.19 -9.23
N PRO A 63 -11.18 -8.25 -10.14
CA PRO A 63 -11.31 -6.85 -9.77
C PRO A 63 -12.32 -6.73 -8.62
N PRO A 64 -12.15 -5.75 -7.71
CA PRO A 64 -13.10 -5.52 -6.64
C PRO A 64 -14.51 -5.40 -7.25
N PRO A 65 -15.54 -5.95 -6.58
CA PRO A 65 -16.90 -5.86 -7.07
C PRO A 65 -17.27 -4.38 -7.29
N PRO A 66 -17.98 -4.04 -8.38
CA PRO A 66 -18.35 -2.66 -8.66
C PRO A 66 -19.14 -2.06 -7.49
N SER A 67 -18.88 -0.79 -7.21
CA SER A 67 -19.54 -0.06 -6.13
C SER A 67 -21.06 0.04 -6.39
N ALA A 68 -21.86 0.22 -5.34
CA ALA A 68 -23.31 0.41 -5.47
C ALA A 68 -23.68 1.49 -6.50
N ALA A 69 -22.93 2.60 -6.53
CA ALA A 69 -23.13 3.67 -7.50
C ALA A 69 -22.89 3.24 -8.97
N GLU A 70 -21.94 2.33 -9.21
CA GLU A 70 -21.67 1.77 -10.56
C GLU A 70 -22.78 0.81 -10.98
N LEU A 71 -23.33 0.04 -10.04
CA LEU A 71 -24.47 -0.84 -10.28
C LEU A 71 -25.76 -0.06 -10.60
N GLU A 72 -25.94 1.11 -9.97
CA GLU A 72 -27.06 2.01 -10.25
C GLU A 72 -26.88 2.76 -11.59
N ALA A 73 -25.66 3.19 -11.92
CA ALA A 73 -25.33 3.81 -13.20
C ALA A 73 -25.40 2.83 -14.38
N ALA A 74 -25.12 1.54 -14.14
CA ALA A 74 -25.27 0.47 -15.12
C ALA A 74 -26.73 0.16 -15.48
N GLY A 75 -27.70 0.87 -14.89
CA GLY A 75 -29.07 0.90 -15.36
C GLY A 75 -29.66 -0.50 -15.40
N GLN A 76 -29.82 -1.13 -14.24
CA GLN A 76 -30.55 -2.39 -14.11
C GLN A 76 -32.00 -2.17 -14.61
N LEU A 77 -32.20 -2.38 -15.92
CA LEU A 77 -33.51 -2.44 -16.55
C LEU A 77 -34.26 -3.58 -15.86
N ARG A 78 -35.08 -3.22 -14.87
CA ARG A 78 -36.17 -4.09 -14.44
C ARG A 78 -36.95 -4.41 -15.71
N LEU A 79 -36.94 -5.68 -16.10
CA LEU A 79 -37.94 -6.24 -17.00
C LEU A 79 -39.29 -5.93 -16.35
N LEU A 80 -39.89 -4.81 -16.76
CA LEU A 80 -41.27 -4.49 -16.44
C LEU A 80 -42.15 -5.58 -17.09
N PRO A 81 -43.24 -5.96 -16.40
CA PRO A 81 -43.96 -7.23 -16.60
C PRO A 81 -44.49 -7.45 -18.01
#